data_AF-K3X9N1-F1
#
_entry.id   AF-K3X9N1-F1
#
_cell.length_a   1.000
_cell.length_b   1.000
_cell.length_c   1.000
_cell.angle_alpha   90.00
_cell.angle_beta   90.00
_cell.angle_gamma   90.00
#
_symmetry.space_group_name_H-M   'P 1'
#
loop_
_entity.id
_entity.type
_entity.pdbx_description
1 polymer ?
#
loop_
_entity_poly.entity_id
_entity_poly.type
_entity_poly.pdbx_seq_one_letter_code
_entity_poly.pdbx_strand_id
1 'polypeptide(L)'
;MAGRPVRTSHIRPIWGVALSVACFVVILFSGNDRSSGFVFEPSESTGSQHQLQRAAESKQSSRRLSVFGDDDRRPVSDSSQYPYSAVGLLRWSADLSCTASLIGDKYVVTAAECALDADGNVLKSTFTKAEFLPGLTAVTATDTTAATKALVTKVHKQSDYWKKWTQNTYVILELDSSIGQKHGVLKLPTLSDLDQSAGKTEVQIAGYNADTAAEMTMQYADTAAEMTMQYAKCTCYFPSEFQGPQYLLHHDCDTSAAGSPGSPLLVRYTSMKTYIIGIHSNAIGNAVEATTTESAMRAAFTQDTANRGVLGPFIQKHLEFLVNSSTTGTKESASVSSGSLGNVSSTTSSTGDGDSSSSLSPVASAKPMTKRPQPAASSSSSSSGGSESKVSGPTSDGSTNAANKNELITPAVAYICIVFVCMAWMCILFIAVRHLRGSPPRNDEQYEEV
;
A
#
# COMPACT_ATOMS: atom_id res chain seq x y z
N MET A 1 -80.63 29.96 -36.00
CA MET A 1 -81.01 30.69 -34.77
C MET A 1 -80.10 30.20 -33.67
N ALA A 2 -79.00 30.91 -33.45
CA ALA A 2 -78.74 31.76 -32.27
C ALA A 2 -78.17 30.92 -31.11
N GLY A 3 -77.05 31.23 -30.44
CA GLY A 3 -76.20 32.40 -30.34
C GLY A 3 -75.49 32.33 -28.96
N ARG A 4 -74.19 32.66 -28.92
CA ARG A 4 -73.27 32.77 -27.75
C ARG A 4 -73.81 33.63 -26.56
N PRO A 5 -73.29 33.57 -25.30
CA PRO A 5 -71.93 34.02 -24.89
C PRO A 5 -71.23 33.18 -23.78
N VAL A 6 -69.90 32.95 -23.84
CA VAL A 6 -68.76 33.77 -23.33
C VAL A 6 -68.92 34.25 -21.88
N ARG A 7 -68.13 33.67 -20.96
CA ARG A 7 -67.68 34.35 -19.73
C ARG A 7 -66.20 34.07 -19.48
N THR A 8 -65.44 35.14 -19.47
CA THR A 8 -64.03 35.27 -19.11
C THR A 8 -63.89 35.44 -17.60
N SER A 9 -62.87 34.84 -16.99
CA SER A 9 -62.31 35.35 -15.73
C SER A 9 -60.78 35.35 -15.79
N HIS A 10 -60.27 36.57 -15.64
CA HIS A 10 -58.89 36.99 -15.67
C HIS A 10 -58.19 36.84 -14.29
N ILE A 11 -56.86 37.03 -14.31
CA ILE A 11 -55.95 37.48 -13.21
C ILE A 11 -55.45 36.37 -12.26
N ARG A 12 -54.15 36.17 -11.97
CA ARG A 12 -52.84 36.70 -12.38
C ARG A 12 -51.73 35.74 -11.84
N PRO A 13 -50.46 35.87 -12.29
CA PRO A 13 -49.36 34.95 -11.98
C PRO A 13 -48.59 35.32 -10.71
N ILE A 14 -48.06 34.33 -9.99
CA ILE A 14 -47.10 34.53 -8.90
C ILE A 14 -45.69 34.37 -9.47
N TRP A 15 -45.05 35.51 -9.71
CA TRP A 15 -43.60 35.68 -9.72
C TRP A 15 -43.14 36.00 -8.30
N GLY A 16 -42.04 35.42 -7.83
CA GLY A 16 -41.45 35.70 -6.52
C GLY A 16 -40.12 34.99 -6.33
N VAL A 17 -39.08 35.54 -6.97
CA VAL A 17 -37.66 35.18 -6.82
C VAL A 17 -37.07 35.93 -5.61
N ALA A 18 -36.05 35.33 -4.99
CA ALA A 18 -34.88 35.96 -4.34
C ALA A 18 -34.72 35.87 -2.80
N LEU A 19 -33.52 35.37 -2.46
CA LEU A 19 -32.56 35.80 -1.42
C LEU A 19 -32.94 35.70 0.07
N SER A 20 -32.13 34.93 0.82
CA SER A 20 -31.19 35.51 1.79
C SER A 20 -30.16 34.48 2.26
N VAL A 21 -28.92 34.68 1.80
CA VAL A 21 -27.66 34.14 2.33
C VAL A 21 -27.12 35.16 3.35
N ALA A 22 -26.43 34.65 4.38
CA ALA A 22 -25.56 35.35 5.33
C ALA A 22 -26.21 36.01 6.57
N CYS A 23 -26.01 35.36 7.73
CA CYS A 23 -25.73 36.04 8.99
C CYS A 23 -24.44 35.47 9.59
N PHE A 24 -23.40 36.30 9.54
CA PHE A 24 -22.12 36.24 10.25
C PHE A 24 -22.35 36.26 11.78
N VAL A 25 -21.67 35.44 12.58
CA VAL A 25 -20.46 35.74 13.39
C VAL A 25 -20.72 36.65 14.61
N VAL A 26 -20.00 36.34 15.70
CA VAL A 26 -19.81 37.08 16.98
C VAL A 26 -20.61 36.57 18.17
N ILE A 27 -20.04 35.62 18.93
CA ILE A 27 -19.96 35.75 20.40
C ILE A 27 -18.54 35.44 20.83
N LEU A 28 -17.91 36.46 21.41
CA LEU A 28 -16.57 36.51 21.95
C LEU A 28 -16.50 35.95 23.37
N PHE A 29 -15.36 35.32 23.65
CA PHE A 29 -14.53 35.39 24.86
C PHE A 29 -15.09 36.07 26.12
N SER A 30 -15.16 35.28 27.19
CA SER A 30 -14.94 35.64 28.60
C SER A 30 -14.60 34.29 29.28
N GLY A 31 -13.40 34.00 29.77
CA GLY A 31 -12.63 34.73 30.78
C GLY A 31 -12.98 34.17 32.16
N ASN A 32 -12.17 33.23 32.70
CA ASN A 32 -11.94 33.18 34.15
C ASN A 32 -10.73 32.30 34.52
N ASP A 33 -9.72 32.97 35.07
CA ASP A 33 -8.65 32.40 35.88
C ASP A 33 -9.22 31.78 37.15
N ARG A 34 -8.72 30.59 37.53
CA ARG A 34 -8.61 30.19 38.93
C ARG A 34 -7.49 29.17 39.10
N SER A 35 -6.35 29.70 39.51
CA SER A 35 -5.25 28.97 40.13
C SER A 35 -5.66 28.47 41.51
N SER A 36 -5.69 27.15 41.69
CA SER A 36 -5.69 26.50 42.99
C SER A 36 -4.49 25.57 43.05
N GLY A 37 -3.51 25.96 43.88
CA GLY A 37 -2.31 25.19 44.13
C GLY A 37 -2.69 23.86 44.80
N PHE A 38 -2.31 22.77 44.14
CA PHE A 38 -2.40 21.43 44.69
C PHE A 38 -1.00 21.04 45.16
N VAL A 39 -0.86 20.88 46.48
CA VAL A 39 0.36 20.39 47.12
C VAL A 39 0.45 18.89 46.85
N PHE A 40 1.50 18.47 46.15
CA PHE A 40 1.78 17.06 45.88
C PHE A 40 2.63 16.50 47.04
N GLU A 41 2.04 15.61 47.84
CA GLU A 41 2.78 14.70 48.72
C GLU A 41 3.38 13.56 47.86
N PRO A 42 4.68 13.23 48.00
CA PRO A 42 5.27 12.12 47.29
C PRO A 42 4.90 10.80 48.00
N SER A 43 3.88 10.11 47.50
CA SER A 43 3.58 8.71 47.84
C SER A 43 4.50 7.79 47.03
N GLU A 44 5.58 7.31 47.64
CA GLU A 44 6.48 6.32 47.05
C GLU A 44 5.88 4.89 47.02
N SER A 45 6.08 4.21 45.88
CA SER A 45 6.25 2.75 45.69
C SER A 45 5.08 1.82 45.27
N THR A 46 3.80 2.22 45.23
CA THR A 46 2.72 1.32 44.74
C THR A 46 2.34 1.48 43.26
N GLY A 47 2.87 2.50 42.56
CA GLY A 47 2.51 2.79 41.17
C GLY A 47 3.09 1.83 40.11
N SER A 48 4.18 1.13 40.42
CA SER A 48 4.91 0.31 39.43
C SER A 48 4.17 -0.99 39.08
N GLN A 49 3.59 -1.68 40.07
CA GLN A 49 2.89 -2.95 39.80
C GLN A 49 1.57 -2.75 39.05
N HIS A 50 0.82 -1.67 39.34
CA HIS A 50 -0.43 -1.37 38.64
C HIS A 50 -0.19 -0.95 37.17
N GLN A 51 0.94 -0.31 36.86
CA GLN A 51 1.32 0.02 35.48
C GLN A 51 1.74 -1.21 34.69
N LEU A 52 2.51 -2.13 35.30
CA LEU A 52 2.90 -3.39 34.69
C LEU A 52 1.69 -4.29 34.38
N GLN A 53 0.72 -4.34 35.30
CA GLN A 53 -0.49 -5.12 35.12
C GLN A 53 -1.39 -4.56 34.00
N ARG A 54 -1.57 -3.24 33.92
CA ARG A 54 -2.29 -2.60 32.80
C ARG A 54 -1.62 -2.82 31.44
N ALA A 55 -0.28 -2.81 31.39
CA ALA A 55 0.46 -3.06 30.16
C ALA A 55 0.32 -4.53 29.69
N ALA A 56 0.29 -5.48 30.62
CA ALA A 56 0.06 -6.90 30.33
C ALA A 56 -1.39 -7.15 29.84
N GLU A 57 -2.39 -6.56 30.51
CA GLU A 57 -3.80 -6.64 30.12
C GLU A 57 -4.05 -6.00 28.74
N SER A 58 -3.40 -4.85 28.45
CA SER A 58 -3.47 -4.21 27.13
C SER A 58 -2.88 -5.07 26.01
N LYS A 59 -1.79 -5.81 26.27
CA LYS A 59 -1.14 -6.67 25.26
C LYS A 59 -1.92 -7.97 25.02
N GLN A 60 -2.46 -8.57 26.07
CA GLN A 60 -3.35 -9.74 25.94
C GLN A 60 -4.66 -9.37 25.21
N SER A 61 -5.18 -8.16 25.46
CA SER A 61 -6.30 -7.57 24.72
C SER A 61 -5.98 -7.42 23.23
N SER A 62 -4.80 -6.88 22.87
CA SER A 62 -4.38 -6.74 21.47
C SER A 62 -4.23 -8.08 20.75
N ARG A 63 -3.64 -9.10 21.39
CA ARG A 63 -3.51 -10.45 20.77
C ARG A 63 -4.87 -11.09 20.47
N ARG A 64 -5.89 -10.83 21.28
CA ARG A 64 -7.26 -11.33 21.06
C ARG A 64 -7.97 -10.67 19.89
N LEU A 65 -7.55 -9.48 19.49
CA LEU A 65 -8.13 -8.76 18.36
C LEU A 65 -7.51 -9.16 17.01
N SER A 66 -6.33 -9.79 17.04
CA SER A 66 -5.52 -10.07 15.85
C SER A 66 -5.61 -11.50 15.33
N VAL A 67 -6.22 -12.43 16.08
CA VAL A 67 -6.38 -13.84 15.71
C VAL A 67 -7.87 -14.19 15.62
N PHE A 68 -8.31 -14.72 14.49
CA PHE A 68 -9.72 -14.99 14.18
C PHE A 68 -9.97 -16.49 14.05
N GLY A 69 -10.86 -17.02 14.90
CA GLY A 69 -11.09 -18.47 14.90
C GLY A 69 -9.78 -19.25 15.14
N ASP A 70 -9.62 -20.40 14.49
CA ASP A 70 -8.45 -21.24 14.69
C ASP A 70 -7.19 -20.66 14.03
N ASP A 71 -6.25 -20.17 14.85
CA ASP A 71 -4.87 -19.81 14.50
C ASP A 71 -4.24 -20.81 13.51
N ASP A 72 -4.21 -20.41 12.25
CA ASP A 72 -3.80 -21.25 11.13
C ASP A 72 -2.41 -20.93 10.61
N ARG A 73 -1.67 -20.06 11.33
CA ARG A 73 -0.33 -19.62 10.97
C ARG A 73 0.64 -20.78 10.90
N ARG A 74 1.50 -20.76 9.88
CA ARG A 74 2.51 -21.79 9.62
C ARG A 74 3.88 -21.16 9.43
N PRO A 75 4.95 -21.75 9.98
CA PRO A 75 6.30 -21.28 9.71
C PRO A 75 6.63 -21.40 8.22
N VAL A 76 7.35 -20.42 7.70
CA VAL A 76 7.95 -20.48 6.36
C VAL A 76 9.19 -21.37 6.46
N SER A 77 9.20 -22.49 5.74
CA SER A 77 10.30 -23.48 5.82
C SER A 77 11.60 -23.01 5.16
N ASP A 78 11.49 -22.20 4.11
CA ASP A 78 12.64 -21.60 3.41
C ASP A 78 12.28 -20.17 2.97
N SER A 79 12.73 -19.19 3.74
CA SER A 79 12.50 -17.77 3.47
C SER A 79 13.47 -17.20 2.43
N SER A 80 14.42 -17.99 1.91
CA SER A 80 15.30 -17.57 0.82
C SER A 80 14.62 -17.61 -0.56
N GLN A 81 13.45 -18.26 -0.65
CA GLN A 81 12.67 -18.36 -1.89
C GLN A 81 11.70 -17.19 -2.06
N TYR A 82 11.54 -16.72 -3.29
CA TYR A 82 10.50 -15.74 -3.62
C TYR A 82 9.11 -16.37 -3.47
N PRO A 83 8.12 -15.69 -2.84
CA PRO A 83 8.10 -14.27 -2.47
C PRO A 83 8.71 -13.92 -1.11
N TYR A 84 8.98 -14.91 -0.26
CA TYR A 84 9.43 -14.71 1.14
C TYR A 84 10.79 -14.03 1.24
N SER A 85 11.66 -14.23 0.25
CA SER A 85 12.97 -13.57 0.17
C SER A 85 12.89 -12.05 0.17
N ALA A 86 11.77 -11.49 -0.31
CA ALA A 86 11.51 -10.06 -0.37
C ALA A 86 10.82 -9.51 0.90
N VAL A 87 10.44 -10.38 1.84
CA VAL A 87 9.85 -10.03 3.14
C VAL A 87 10.93 -10.11 4.20
N GLY A 88 11.06 -9.07 5.03
CA GLY A 88 12.15 -8.98 5.99
C GLY A 88 11.72 -8.46 7.36
N LEU A 89 12.55 -8.76 8.34
CA LEU A 89 12.42 -8.23 9.69
C LEU A 89 12.94 -6.79 9.68
N LEU A 90 12.10 -5.85 10.11
CA LEU A 90 12.49 -4.47 10.37
C LEU A 90 12.74 -4.31 11.86
N ARG A 91 14.00 -4.01 12.23
CA ARG A 91 14.39 -3.72 13.62
C ARG A 91 14.60 -2.23 13.76
N TRP A 92 13.65 -1.56 14.40
CA TRP A 92 13.73 -0.12 14.64
C TRP A 92 14.50 0.21 15.92
N SER A 93 14.28 -0.57 16.97
CA SER A 93 15.00 -0.53 18.23
C SER A 93 15.13 -1.95 18.79
N ALA A 94 15.76 -2.11 19.96
CA ALA A 94 15.82 -3.39 20.66
C ALA A 94 14.43 -3.98 20.91
N ASP A 95 13.46 -3.10 21.21
CA ASP A 95 12.11 -3.46 21.64
C ASP A 95 11.05 -3.30 20.54
N LEU A 96 11.41 -2.72 19.39
CA LEU A 96 10.50 -2.48 18.27
C LEU A 96 10.96 -3.22 17.04
N SER A 97 10.28 -4.32 16.77
CA SER A 97 10.45 -5.12 15.56
C SER A 97 9.13 -5.29 14.84
N CYS A 98 9.19 -5.15 13.52
CA CYS A 98 8.07 -5.20 12.59
C CYS A 98 8.44 -6.04 11.36
N THR A 99 7.48 -6.18 10.46
CA THR A 99 7.70 -6.73 9.12
C THR A 99 7.82 -5.59 8.12
N ALA A 100 8.66 -5.76 7.10
CA ALA A 100 8.71 -4.87 5.95
C ALA A 100 8.92 -5.67 4.65
N SER A 101 8.56 -5.07 3.53
CA SER A 101 8.61 -5.72 2.21
C SER A 101 9.36 -4.89 1.18
N LEU A 102 10.27 -5.51 0.43
CA LEU A 102 10.95 -4.90 -0.71
C LEU A 102 9.96 -4.60 -1.83
N ILE A 103 9.77 -3.31 -2.13
CA ILE A 103 8.90 -2.79 -3.21
C ILE A 103 9.71 -2.07 -4.30
N GLY A 104 11.02 -1.96 -4.13
CA GLY A 104 11.97 -1.52 -5.13
C GLY A 104 13.40 -1.92 -4.75
N ASP A 105 14.37 -1.59 -5.60
CA ASP A 105 15.78 -1.98 -5.40
C ASP A 105 16.32 -1.54 -4.02
N LYS A 106 15.95 -0.34 -3.57
CA LYS A 106 16.34 0.25 -2.28
C LYS A 106 15.16 0.77 -1.45
N TYR A 107 13.94 0.30 -1.77
CA TYR A 107 12.72 0.77 -1.11
C TYR A 107 11.98 -0.39 -0.46
N VAL A 108 11.65 -0.23 0.81
CA VAL A 108 10.76 -1.16 1.54
C VAL A 108 9.53 -0.41 2.03
N VAL A 109 8.42 -1.14 2.19
CA VAL A 109 7.20 -0.63 2.82
C VAL A 109 6.92 -1.37 4.12
N THR A 110 6.38 -0.65 5.10
CA THR A 110 5.94 -1.18 6.39
C THR A 110 4.77 -0.34 6.93
N ALA A 111 4.21 -0.74 8.07
CA ALA A 111 3.20 0.03 8.78
C ALA A 111 3.79 1.33 9.38
N ALA A 112 2.98 2.38 9.48
CA ALA A 112 3.45 3.66 9.99
C ALA A 112 3.94 3.58 11.45
N GLU A 113 3.25 2.83 12.29
CA GLU A 113 3.58 2.65 13.71
C GLU A 113 4.95 2.00 13.96
N CYS A 114 5.54 1.36 12.94
CA CYS A 114 6.88 0.78 13.03
C CYS A 114 8.00 1.81 12.96
N ALA A 115 7.71 3.02 12.48
CA ALA A 115 8.69 4.08 12.27
C ALA A 115 8.25 5.44 12.82
N LEU A 116 6.97 5.61 13.14
CA LEU A 116 6.37 6.87 13.57
C LEU A 116 5.71 6.74 14.94
N ASP A 117 5.78 7.81 15.73
CA ASP A 117 4.99 7.95 16.95
C ASP A 117 3.53 8.36 16.64
N ALA A 118 2.71 8.50 17.68
CA ALA A 118 1.31 8.88 17.56
C ALA A 118 1.09 10.28 16.96
N ASP A 119 2.08 11.17 17.08
CA ASP A 119 2.06 12.52 16.50
C ASP A 119 2.57 12.53 15.04
N GLY A 120 3.00 11.36 14.53
CA GLY A 120 3.53 11.18 13.19
C GLY A 120 4.99 11.60 13.04
N ASN A 121 5.74 11.81 14.12
CA ASN A 121 7.18 12.04 14.09
C ASN A 121 7.95 10.73 13.97
N VAL A 122 9.14 10.78 13.39
CA VAL A 122 9.98 9.58 13.24
C VAL A 122 10.50 9.16 14.62
N LEU A 123 10.25 7.89 14.98
CA LEU A 123 10.72 7.29 16.21
C LEU A 123 12.25 7.32 16.28
N LYS A 124 12.79 7.63 17.46
CA LYS A 124 14.23 7.55 17.68
C LYS A 124 14.66 6.08 17.81
N SER A 125 15.49 5.62 16.88
CA SER A 125 16.12 4.30 16.95
C SER A 125 17.11 4.24 18.12
N THR A 126 17.14 3.13 18.86
CA THR A 126 18.19 2.85 19.85
C THR A 126 19.46 2.31 19.19
N PHE A 127 19.35 1.77 17.98
CA PHE A 127 20.49 1.50 17.10
C PHE A 127 20.99 2.79 16.45
N THR A 128 22.20 2.77 15.88
CA THR A 128 22.70 3.87 15.05
C THR A 128 21.74 4.21 13.91
N LYS A 129 21.15 3.18 13.28
CA LYS A 129 20.06 3.26 12.30
C LYS A 129 19.20 2.01 12.41
N ALA A 130 17.93 2.12 12.05
CA ALA A 130 17.06 0.95 11.91
C ALA A 130 17.61 -0.01 10.84
N GLU A 131 17.46 -1.31 11.09
CA GLU A 131 17.99 -2.39 10.25
C GLU A 131 16.86 -3.15 9.56
N PHE A 132 17.04 -3.48 8.28
CA PHE A 132 16.15 -4.37 7.53
C PHE A 132 16.89 -5.65 7.15
N LEU A 133 16.32 -6.81 7.53
CA LEU A 133 16.88 -8.14 7.32
C LEU A 133 15.93 -8.98 6.44
N PRO A 134 16.07 -8.94 5.10
CA PRO A 134 15.22 -9.70 4.18
C PRO A 134 15.45 -11.22 4.26
N GLY A 135 14.36 -11.98 4.15
CA GLY A 135 14.41 -13.44 4.03
C GLY A 135 14.98 -14.17 5.24
N LEU A 136 14.92 -13.58 6.44
CA LEU A 136 15.32 -14.25 7.68
C LEU A 136 14.25 -15.29 8.07
N THR A 137 14.64 -16.56 8.27
CA THR A 137 13.69 -17.62 8.62
C THR A 137 13.26 -17.51 10.08
N ALA A 138 14.24 -17.32 10.96
CA ALA A 138 14.05 -17.17 12.38
C ALA A 138 15.09 -16.20 12.96
N VAL A 139 14.71 -15.47 14.00
CA VAL A 139 15.65 -14.66 14.78
C VAL A 139 16.32 -15.57 15.79
N THR A 140 17.53 -16.01 15.46
CA THR A 140 18.47 -16.57 16.46
C THR A 140 19.61 -15.58 16.67
N ALA A 141 20.24 -15.61 17.85
CA ALA A 141 21.38 -14.73 18.16
C ALA A 141 22.52 -14.86 17.13
N THR A 142 22.68 -16.05 16.54
CA THR A 142 23.67 -16.35 15.49
C THR A 142 23.25 -15.87 14.10
N ASP A 143 21.96 -15.97 13.73
CA ASP A 143 21.51 -15.67 12.36
C ASP A 143 21.56 -14.18 12.00
N THR A 144 21.39 -13.29 12.99
CA THR A 144 21.41 -11.84 12.73
C THR A 144 22.77 -11.31 12.26
N THR A 145 23.85 -12.03 12.54
CA THR A 145 25.21 -11.64 12.13
C THR A 145 25.57 -12.09 10.71
N ALA A 146 24.93 -13.14 10.21
CA ALA A 146 25.17 -13.71 8.89
C ALA A 146 24.18 -13.22 7.82
N ALA A 147 23.02 -12.70 8.24
CA ALA A 147 22.01 -12.19 7.33
C ALA A 147 22.51 -10.96 6.56
N THR A 148 22.17 -10.89 5.26
CA THR A 148 22.33 -9.64 4.50
C THR A 148 21.42 -8.60 5.12
N LYS A 149 21.97 -7.48 5.58
CA LYS A 149 21.21 -6.38 6.18
C LYS A 149 21.41 -5.08 5.40
N ALA A 150 20.39 -4.22 5.44
CA ALA A 150 20.46 -2.86 4.95
C ALA A 150 20.01 -1.89 6.03
N LEU A 151 20.58 -0.68 6.04
CA LEU A 151 20.21 0.35 7.01
C LEU A 151 19.20 1.31 6.42
N VAL A 152 18.22 1.72 7.24
CA VAL A 152 17.27 2.76 6.86
C VAL A 152 17.97 4.12 6.84
N THR A 153 17.91 4.80 5.71
CA THR A 153 18.51 6.13 5.51
C THR A 153 17.48 7.25 5.54
N LYS A 154 16.23 6.97 5.15
CA LYS A 154 15.15 7.95 5.09
C LYS A 154 13.80 7.30 5.29
N VAL A 155 12.90 8.02 5.95
CA VAL A 155 11.48 7.67 6.13
C VAL A 155 10.66 8.61 5.26
N HIS A 156 9.87 8.06 4.35
CA HIS A 156 8.92 8.79 3.52
C HIS A 156 7.52 8.51 4.05
N LYS A 157 6.90 9.51 4.68
CA LYS A 157 5.59 9.38 5.32
C LYS A 157 4.50 9.38 4.27
N GLN A 158 3.41 8.66 4.50
CA GLN A 158 2.23 8.75 3.66
C GLN A 158 1.78 10.21 3.45
N SER A 159 1.76 11.02 4.51
CA SER A 159 1.37 12.43 4.48
C SER A 159 2.36 13.35 3.73
N ASP A 160 3.58 12.88 3.45
CA ASP A 160 4.53 13.60 2.60
C ASP A 160 4.05 13.66 1.15
N TYR A 161 3.30 12.65 0.72
CA TYR A 161 2.73 12.54 -0.62
C TYR A 161 1.22 12.83 -0.64
N TRP A 162 0.45 12.14 0.21
CA TRP A 162 -1.00 12.30 0.32
C TRP A 162 -1.36 13.45 1.27
N LYS A 163 -1.19 14.71 0.85
CA LYS A 163 -1.36 15.90 1.72
C LYS A 163 -2.72 16.04 2.41
N LYS A 164 -3.78 15.42 1.85
CA LYS A 164 -5.12 15.42 2.47
C LYS A 164 -5.25 14.41 3.61
N TRP A 165 -4.32 13.48 3.76
CA TRP A 165 -4.36 12.39 4.73
C TRP A 165 -3.24 12.58 5.75
N THR A 166 -3.61 13.12 6.91
CA THR A 166 -2.65 13.44 7.99
C THR A 166 -2.35 12.24 8.88
N GLN A 167 -3.26 11.27 8.94
CA GLN A 167 -3.05 10.02 9.68
C GLN A 167 -2.24 9.05 8.82
N ASN A 168 -0.97 8.88 9.17
CA ASN A 168 -0.08 7.94 8.50
C ASN A 168 -0.47 6.51 8.89
N THR A 169 -0.68 5.67 7.88
CA THR A 169 -1.01 4.23 8.03
C THR A 169 0.11 3.35 7.50
N TYR A 170 0.91 3.86 6.56
CA TYR A 170 2.13 3.22 6.08
C TYR A 170 3.27 4.23 5.95
N VAL A 171 4.49 3.70 5.82
CA VAL A 171 5.68 4.45 5.42
C VAL A 171 6.45 3.68 4.36
N ILE A 172 7.15 4.42 3.49
CA ILE A 172 8.17 3.85 2.61
C ILE A 172 9.53 4.21 3.21
N LEU A 173 10.38 3.22 3.40
CA LEU A 173 11.74 3.40 3.90
C LEU A 173 12.73 3.28 2.75
N GLU A 174 13.67 4.20 2.69
CA GLU A 174 14.80 4.15 1.76
C GLU A 174 16.01 3.50 2.45
N LEU A 175 16.60 2.52 1.78
CA LEU A 175 17.74 1.74 2.26
C LEU A 175 19.07 2.33 1.76
N ASP A 176 20.15 2.08 2.50
CA ASP A 176 21.51 2.44 2.12
C ASP A 176 22.10 1.61 0.98
N SER A 177 21.44 0.50 0.62
CA SER A 177 21.93 -0.48 -0.34
C SER A 177 20.79 -1.04 -1.20
N SER A 178 21.10 -1.31 -2.47
CA SER A 178 20.14 -1.83 -3.46
C SER A 178 19.96 -3.35 -3.35
N ILE A 179 19.43 -3.83 -2.23
CA ILE A 179 19.32 -5.28 -1.94
C ILE A 179 18.16 -5.97 -2.69
N GLY A 180 17.22 -5.21 -3.28
CA GLY A 180 16.07 -5.75 -4.01
C GLY A 180 16.44 -6.61 -5.22
N GLN A 181 17.59 -6.37 -5.87
CA GLN A 181 18.07 -7.18 -6.99
C GLN A 181 18.45 -8.61 -6.57
N LYS A 182 18.96 -8.75 -5.33
CA LYS A 182 19.36 -10.04 -4.76
C LYS A 182 18.16 -10.81 -4.19
N HIS A 183 17.28 -10.10 -3.50
CA HIS A 183 16.18 -10.68 -2.72
C HIS A 183 14.84 -10.72 -3.47
N GLY A 184 14.78 -10.12 -4.65
CA GLY A 184 13.55 -9.90 -5.39
C GLY A 184 12.76 -8.72 -4.86
N VAL A 185 11.82 -8.25 -5.68
CA VAL A 185 10.93 -7.14 -5.37
C VAL A 185 9.48 -7.61 -5.51
N LEU A 186 8.65 -7.30 -4.51
CA LEU A 186 7.21 -7.54 -4.56
C LEU A 186 6.54 -6.40 -5.33
N LYS A 187 5.63 -6.77 -6.23
CA LYS A 187 4.93 -5.78 -7.05
C LYS A 187 3.74 -5.22 -6.28
N LEU A 188 3.49 -3.93 -6.43
CA LEU A 188 2.23 -3.33 -6.02
C LEU A 188 1.33 -3.21 -7.26
N PRO A 189 0.05 -3.58 -7.16
CA PRO A 189 -0.89 -3.45 -8.27
C PRO A 189 -1.22 -1.98 -8.50
N THR A 190 -1.59 -1.62 -9.72
CA THR A 190 -2.26 -0.34 -10.01
C THR A 190 -3.74 -0.43 -9.64
N LEU A 191 -4.45 0.71 -9.61
CA LEU A 191 -5.89 0.71 -9.38
C LEU A 191 -6.65 -0.04 -10.49
N SER A 192 -6.15 -0.04 -11.72
CA SER A 192 -6.72 -0.80 -12.84
C SER A 192 -6.48 -2.30 -12.73
N ASP A 193 -5.44 -2.73 -12.00
CA ASP A 193 -5.13 -4.15 -11.81
C ASP A 193 -5.97 -4.79 -10.69
N LEU A 194 -6.63 -3.97 -9.86
CA LEU A 194 -7.34 -4.43 -8.67
C LEU A 194 -8.85 -4.19 -8.81
N ASP A 195 -9.59 -5.26 -9.05
CA ASP A 195 -11.05 -5.22 -9.02
C ASP A 195 -11.56 -5.15 -7.57
N GLN A 196 -11.69 -3.94 -7.06
CA GLN A 196 -12.27 -3.69 -5.73
C GLN A 196 -13.78 -3.98 -5.69
N SER A 197 -14.45 -4.16 -6.84
CA SER A 197 -15.88 -4.49 -6.89
C SER A 197 -16.16 -5.97 -6.61
N ALA A 198 -15.13 -6.82 -6.63
CA ALA A 198 -15.21 -8.21 -6.23
C ALA A 198 -15.61 -8.39 -4.74
N GLY A 199 -15.53 -7.32 -3.93
CA GLY A 199 -15.92 -7.30 -2.51
C GLY A 199 -14.89 -7.95 -1.60
N LYS A 200 -14.47 -9.18 -1.93
CA LYS A 200 -13.48 -9.95 -1.17
C LYS A 200 -12.46 -10.66 -2.07
N THR A 201 -11.32 -11.02 -1.50
CA THR A 201 -10.28 -11.77 -2.21
C THR A 201 -9.47 -12.64 -1.25
N GLU A 202 -9.14 -13.86 -1.67
CA GLU A 202 -8.25 -14.74 -0.91
C GLU A 202 -6.80 -14.27 -1.04
N VAL A 203 -6.11 -14.19 0.10
CA VAL A 203 -4.72 -13.76 0.18
C VAL A 203 -3.91 -14.70 1.04
N GLN A 204 -2.60 -14.53 0.94
CA GLN A 204 -1.64 -15.05 1.90
C GLN A 204 -0.95 -13.89 2.59
N ILE A 205 -1.05 -13.78 3.91
CA ILE A 205 -0.18 -12.89 4.68
C ILE A 205 1.14 -13.59 4.95
N ALA A 206 2.26 -12.87 4.91
CA ALA A 206 3.57 -13.40 5.30
C ALA A 206 4.32 -12.35 6.11
N GLY A 207 4.91 -12.74 7.24
CA GLY A 207 5.61 -11.79 8.10
C GLY A 207 6.21 -12.45 9.32
N TYR A 208 6.76 -11.63 10.21
CA TYR A 208 7.39 -12.08 11.44
C TYR A 208 6.39 -11.96 12.56
N ASN A 209 6.14 -13.06 13.27
CA ASN A 209 5.22 -13.05 14.40
C ASN A 209 5.99 -13.30 15.69
N ALA A 210 5.57 -12.62 16.74
CA ALA A 210 6.12 -12.79 18.08
C ALA A 210 5.23 -13.73 18.91
N ASP A 211 4.87 -14.89 18.36
CA ASP A 211 4.04 -15.86 19.08
C ASP A 211 4.88 -16.67 20.06
N THR A 212 5.23 -16.07 21.19
CA THR A 212 5.81 -16.83 22.29
C THR A 212 5.03 -16.61 23.57
N ALA A 213 5.05 -17.61 24.43
CA ALA A 213 4.66 -17.48 25.83
C ALA A 213 5.45 -16.35 26.55
N ALA A 214 6.52 -15.81 25.95
CA ALA A 214 7.23 -14.62 26.42
C ALA A 214 6.42 -13.32 26.29
N GLU A 215 5.35 -13.26 25.46
CA GLU A 215 4.36 -12.19 25.57
C GLU A 215 3.48 -12.32 26.83
N MET A 216 3.32 -13.54 27.38
CA MET A 216 2.55 -13.81 28.61
C MET A 216 3.41 -13.70 29.87
N THR A 217 4.68 -14.10 29.85
CA THR A 217 5.59 -13.83 30.97
C THR A 217 6.12 -12.41 30.84
N MET A 218 5.37 -11.47 31.41
CA MET A 218 5.94 -10.23 31.96
C MET A 218 7.32 -10.57 32.51
N GLN A 219 8.35 -9.83 32.09
CA GLN A 219 9.69 -9.70 32.69
C GLN A 219 10.81 -10.06 31.70
N TYR A 220 11.36 -8.98 31.11
CA TYR A 220 12.60 -8.90 30.31
C TYR A 220 12.56 -9.39 28.86
N ALA A 221 11.81 -8.68 28.01
CA ALA A 221 12.08 -8.61 26.58
C ALA A 221 13.28 -7.68 26.34
N ASP A 222 14.50 -8.18 26.54
CA ASP A 222 15.75 -7.55 26.06
C ASP A 222 16.43 -8.44 24.99
N THR A 223 15.73 -9.48 24.57
CA THR A 223 16.10 -10.28 23.41
C THR A 223 15.01 -10.09 22.39
N ALA A 224 15.39 -9.93 21.13
CA ALA A 224 14.46 -10.12 20.02
C ALA A 224 13.88 -11.53 20.19
N ALA A 225 12.76 -11.62 20.91
CA ALA A 225 12.05 -12.86 21.20
C ALA A 225 11.91 -13.60 19.88
N GLU A 226 12.17 -14.90 19.87
CA GLU A 226 12.31 -15.74 18.68
C GLU A 226 11.21 -15.47 17.65
N MET A 227 11.43 -14.49 16.77
CA MET A 227 10.49 -14.15 15.72
C MET A 227 10.78 -15.09 14.57
N THR A 228 9.75 -15.81 14.17
CA THR A 228 9.81 -16.70 13.02
C THR A 228 9.01 -16.09 11.91
N MET A 229 9.51 -16.19 10.68
CA MET A 229 8.70 -15.86 9.52
C MET A 229 7.61 -16.92 9.40
N GLN A 230 6.36 -16.47 9.37
CA GLN A 230 5.19 -17.31 9.24
C GLN A 230 4.30 -16.78 8.11
N TYR A 231 3.37 -17.62 7.66
CA TYR A 231 2.33 -17.24 6.73
C TYR A 231 0.99 -17.83 7.15
N ALA A 232 -0.09 -17.15 6.77
CA ALA A 232 -1.47 -17.60 6.95
C ALA A 232 -2.26 -17.32 5.67
N LYS A 233 -3.32 -18.10 5.43
CA LYS A 233 -4.24 -17.88 4.31
C LYS A 233 -5.53 -17.32 4.85
N CYS A 234 -6.08 -16.33 4.18
CA CYS A 234 -7.17 -15.54 4.73
C CYS A 234 -7.90 -14.78 3.62
N THR A 235 -8.94 -14.07 4.02
CA THR A 235 -9.78 -13.24 3.18
C THR A 235 -9.51 -11.75 3.47
N CYS A 236 -9.25 -11.00 2.40
CA CYS A 236 -9.31 -9.54 2.42
C CYS A 236 -10.68 -9.06 1.96
N TYR A 237 -11.16 -8.00 2.58
CA TYR A 237 -12.43 -7.33 2.34
C TYR A 237 -12.16 -5.88 1.91
N PHE A 238 -12.64 -5.51 0.73
CA PHE A 238 -12.45 -4.18 0.16
C PHE A 238 -13.39 -3.14 0.79
N PRO A 239 -13.10 -1.83 0.65
CA PRO A 239 -13.93 -0.75 1.18
C PRO A 239 -15.43 -0.86 0.87
N SER A 240 -15.78 -1.45 -0.27
CA SER A 240 -17.19 -1.66 -0.67
C SER A 240 -17.98 -2.52 0.31
N GLU A 241 -17.33 -3.41 1.05
CA GLU A 241 -17.98 -4.28 2.02
C GLU A 241 -18.34 -3.55 3.32
N PHE A 242 -17.47 -2.64 3.78
CA PHE A 242 -17.57 -2.05 5.13
C PHE A 242 -17.71 -0.52 5.12
N GLN A 243 -17.94 0.09 3.95
CA GLN A 243 -18.11 1.55 3.77
C GLN A 243 -16.95 2.39 4.31
N GLY A 244 -15.73 1.84 4.27
CA GLY A 244 -14.53 2.51 4.75
C GLY A 244 -13.88 3.46 3.74
N PRO A 245 -12.78 4.14 4.13
CA PRO A 245 -11.98 4.92 3.21
C PRO A 245 -11.43 4.06 2.06
N GLN A 246 -11.40 4.61 0.84
CA GLN A 246 -11.02 3.87 -0.38
C GLN A 246 -9.59 3.29 -0.40
N TYR A 247 -8.75 3.63 0.57
CA TYR A 247 -7.37 3.14 0.69
C TYR A 247 -7.19 2.08 1.77
N LEU A 248 -8.23 1.82 2.56
CA LEU A 248 -8.19 0.85 3.64
C LEU A 248 -8.74 -0.49 3.14
N LEU A 249 -8.30 -1.60 3.73
CA LEU A 249 -8.97 -2.89 3.61
C LEU A 249 -9.11 -3.49 5.00
N HIS A 250 -10.07 -4.40 5.16
CA HIS A 250 -10.14 -5.29 6.32
C HIS A 250 -9.66 -6.69 5.90
N HIS A 251 -9.17 -7.48 6.84
CA HIS A 251 -8.86 -8.89 6.63
C HIS A 251 -9.03 -9.70 7.91
N ASP A 252 -9.21 -11.00 7.75
CA ASP A 252 -9.35 -12.00 8.82
C ASP A 252 -8.07 -12.83 9.02
N CYS A 253 -6.94 -12.42 8.42
CA CYS A 253 -5.67 -13.12 8.64
C CYS A 253 -5.22 -13.05 10.09
N ASP A 254 -4.73 -14.17 10.62
CA ASP A 254 -4.11 -14.21 11.93
C ASP A 254 -2.79 -13.45 11.96
N THR A 255 -2.67 -12.53 12.93
CA THR A 255 -1.46 -11.72 13.17
C THR A 255 -1.16 -11.61 14.67
N SER A 256 0.02 -11.07 14.99
CA SER A 256 0.42 -10.67 16.34
C SER A 256 0.60 -9.15 16.42
N ALA A 257 0.35 -8.58 17.59
CA ALA A 257 0.50 -7.14 17.81
C ALA A 257 1.97 -6.69 17.64
N ALA A 258 2.93 -7.56 17.99
CA ALA A 258 4.35 -7.36 17.72
C ALA A 258 4.79 -8.15 16.50
N GLY A 259 5.68 -7.59 15.68
CA GLY A 259 6.25 -8.24 14.50
C GLY A 259 5.36 -8.15 13.24
N SER A 260 4.07 -8.48 13.33
CA SER A 260 3.22 -8.54 12.13
C SER A 260 2.93 -7.20 11.46
N PRO A 261 2.88 -6.03 12.15
CA PRO A 261 2.68 -4.75 11.46
C PRO A 261 3.68 -4.57 10.32
N GLY A 262 3.16 -4.18 9.15
CA GLY A 262 3.91 -4.08 7.89
C GLY A 262 3.96 -5.34 7.04
N SER A 263 3.32 -6.43 7.47
CA SER A 263 3.25 -7.68 6.69
C SER A 263 2.45 -7.51 5.39
N PRO A 264 2.96 -8.00 4.25
CA PRO A 264 2.25 -7.94 2.99
C PRO A 264 1.12 -8.97 2.91
N LEU A 265 0.00 -8.54 2.33
CA LEU A 265 -1.12 -9.37 1.90
C LEU A 265 -0.90 -9.72 0.42
N LEU A 266 -0.50 -10.96 0.18
CA LEU A 266 0.00 -11.44 -1.10
C LEU A 266 -1.11 -12.13 -1.90
N VAL A 267 -1.20 -11.81 -3.19
CA VAL A 267 -1.95 -12.59 -4.17
C VAL A 267 -1.03 -13.04 -5.30
N ARG A 268 -1.35 -14.20 -5.88
CA ARG A 268 -0.65 -14.71 -7.06
C ARG A 268 -1.63 -14.75 -8.24
N TYR A 269 -1.38 -13.91 -9.24
CA TYR A 269 -2.19 -13.92 -10.47
C TYR A 269 -1.68 -14.97 -11.47
N THR A 270 -2.48 -15.22 -12.51
CA THR A 270 -2.27 -16.22 -13.58
C THR A 270 -0.92 -16.11 -14.30
N SER A 271 -0.23 -14.97 -14.21
CA SER A 271 1.12 -14.76 -14.76
C SER A 271 2.26 -15.19 -13.83
N MET A 272 1.96 -15.91 -12.74
CA MET A 272 2.92 -16.34 -11.71
C MET A 272 3.60 -15.19 -10.95
N LYS A 273 3.15 -13.95 -11.17
CA LYS A 273 3.63 -12.76 -10.45
C LYS A 273 2.89 -12.64 -9.11
N THR A 274 3.65 -12.35 -8.06
CA THR A 274 3.13 -12.06 -6.72
C THR A 274 2.95 -10.55 -6.57
N TYR A 275 1.79 -10.15 -6.06
CA TYR A 275 1.45 -8.76 -5.79
C TYR A 275 1.09 -8.56 -4.32
N ILE A 276 1.45 -7.41 -3.78
CA ILE A 276 0.99 -6.92 -2.48
C ILE A 276 -0.31 -6.17 -2.72
N ILE A 277 -1.45 -6.77 -2.39
CA ILE A 277 -2.73 -6.05 -2.49
C ILE A 277 -2.95 -5.12 -1.30
N GLY A 278 -2.26 -5.36 -0.18
CA GLY A 278 -2.17 -4.40 0.90
C GLY A 278 -1.12 -4.74 1.94
N ILE A 279 -0.91 -3.81 2.86
CA ILE A 279 0.03 -3.90 3.97
C ILE A 279 -0.75 -3.89 5.27
N HIS A 280 -0.62 -4.94 6.08
CA HIS A 280 -1.20 -5.02 7.41
C HIS A 280 -0.66 -3.88 8.29
N SER A 281 -1.53 -3.20 9.04
CA SER A 281 -1.14 -2.24 10.06
C SER A 281 -1.49 -2.78 11.44
N ASN A 282 -2.76 -2.75 11.80
CA ASN A 282 -3.22 -3.01 13.16
C ASN A 282 -4.56 -3.76 13.18
N ALA A 283 -4.93 -4.26 14.36
CA ALA A 283 -6.27 -4.79 14.64
C ALA A 283 -7.22 -3.68 15.12
N ILE A 284 -8.51 -3.86 14.86
CA ILE A 284 -9.60 -3.06 15.42
C ILE A 284 -10.63 -3.95 16.11
N GLY A 285 -11.41 -3.35 17.00
CA GLY A 285 -12.51 -3.99 17.71
C GLY A 285 -12.41 -3.80 19.20
N ASN A 286 -13.48 -4.18 19.88
CA ASN A 286 -13.50 -4.25 21.33
C ASN A 286 -13.00 -5.63 21.71
N ALA A 287 -11.94 -5.69 22.51
CA ALA A 287 -11.52 -6.98 23.06
C ALA A 287 -12.70 -7.54 23.86
N VAL A 288 -13.17 -8.71 23.48
CA VAL A 288 -14.27 -9.35 24.20
C VAL A 288 -13.75 -9.59 25.63
N GLU A 289 -14.41 -8.98 26.61
CA GLU A 289 -14.05 -9.14 28.02
C GLU A 289 -13.96 -10.64 28.31
N ALA A 290 -12.83 -11.08 28.86
CA ALA A 290 -12.60 -12.49 29.11
C ALA A 290 -13.66 -13.03 30.08
N THR A 291 -14.69 -13.68 29.57
CA THR A 291 -15.37 -14.69 30.37
C THR A 291 -14.38 -15.83 30.58
N THR A 292 -14.30 -16.37 31.79
CA THR A 292 -13.22 -17.19 32.38
C THR A 292 -12.90 -18.53 31.72
N THR A 293 -13.27 -18.74 30.46
CA THR A 293 -12.92 -19.94 29.69
C THR A 293 -11.97 -19.58 28.55
N GLU A 294 -10.70 -19.94 28.75
CA GLU A 294 -9.54 -19.68 27.89
C GLU A 294 -9.70 -20.19 26.44
N SER A 295 -10.67 -21.08 26.21
CA SER A 295 -10.94 -21.71 24.91
C SER A 295 -12.16 -21.14 24.17
N ALA A 296 -12.89 -20.16 24.72
CA ALA A 296 -14.25 -19.82 24.25
C ALA A 296 -14.43 -18.43 23.58
N MET A 297 -13.41 -17.58 23.48
CA MET A 297 -13.55 -16.29 22.77
C MET A 297 -12.33 -15.97 21.93
N ARG A 298 -12.17 -16.72 20.85
CA ARG A 298 -11.43 -16.18 19.70
C ARG A 298 -12.36 -15.19 19.01
N ALA A 299 -11.86 -14.02 18.63
CA ALA A 299 -12.70 -13.03 17.99
C ALA A 299 -13.26 -13.61 16.69
N ALA A 300 -14.57 -13.49 16.49
CA ALA A 300 -15.14 -13.70 15.18
C ALA A 300 -14.85 -12.46 14.34
N PHE A 301 -14.43 -12.65 13.10
CA PHE A 301 -14.31 -11.54 12.17
C PHE A 301 -15.67 -10.85 12.01
N THR A 302 -15.68 -9.53 12.20
CA THR A 302 -16.82 -8.66 11.91
C THR A 302 -16.29 -7.37 11.30
N GLN A 303 -17.17 -6.54 10.73
CA GLN A 303 -16.74 -5.24 10.20
C GLN A 303 -16.18 -4.32 11.29
N ASP A 304 -16.61 -4.49 12.54
CA ASP A 304 -16.15 -3.72 13.69
C ASP A 304 -14.96 -4.38 14.40
N THR A 305 -14.70 -5.67 14.16
CA THR A 305 -13.58 -6.44 14.73
C THR A 305 -12.83 -7.16 13.61
N ALA A 306 -11.75 -6.55 13.14
CA ALA A 306 -11.01 -6.95 11.96
C ALA A 306 -9.55 -6.54 12.06
N ASN A 307 -8.67 -7.20 11.31
CA ASN A 307 -7.37 -6.64 11.01
C ASN A 307 -7.49 -5.63 9.86
N ARG A 308 -6.73 -4.55 9.92
CA ARG A 308 -6.70 -3.49 8.90
C ARG A 308 -5.42 -3.51 8.10
N GLY A 309 -5.55 -3.10 6.84
CA GLY A 309 -4.40 -2.83 6.00
C GLY A 309 -4.62 -1.66 5.03
N VAL A 310 -3.53 -1.24 4.40
CA VAL A 310 -3.53 -0.20 3.37
C VAL A 310 -3.41 -0.83 2.00
N LEU A 311 -4.26 -0.43 1.07
CA LEU A 311 -4.30 -0.95 -0.29
C LEU A 311 -3.02 -0.60 -1.09
N GLY A 312 -2.43 -1.63 -1.71
CA GLY A 312 -1.21 -1.56 -2.50
C GLY A 312 -1.21 -0.48 -3.60
N PRO A 313 -2.31 -0.23 -4.35
CA PRO A 313 -2.35 0.83 -5.36
C PRO A 313 -2.07 2.24 -4.85
N PHE A 314 -2.39 2.54 -3.59
CA PHE A 314 -2.09 3.85 -3.00
C PHE A 314 -0.61 4.00 -2.65
N ILE A 315 0.02 2.90 -2.26
CA ILE A 315 1.44 2.81 -1.99
C ILE A 315 2.23 2.89 -3.31
N GLN A 316 1.74 2.23 -4.37
CA GLN A 316 2.36 2.24 -5.69
C GLN A 316 2.53 3.67 -6.24
N LYS A 317 1.49 4.51 -6.14
CA LYS A 317 1.56 5.92 -6.57
C LYS A 317 2.61 6.72 -5.79
N HIS A 318 2.72 6.46 -4.49
CA HIS A 318 3.74 7.10 -3.65
C HIS A 318 5.14 6.63 -4.04
N LEU A 319 5.35 5.33 -4.26
CA LEU A 319 6.62 4.78 -4.73
C LEU A 319 7.05 5.39 -6.08
N GLU A 320 6.14 5.45 -7.06
CA GLU A 320 6.40 6.05 -8.38
C GLU A 320 6.88 7.49 -8.26
N PHE A 321 6.25 8.27 -7.38
CA PHE A 321 6.67 9.64 -7.11
C PHE A 321 8.11 9.72 -6.56
N LEU A 322 8.48 8.84 -5.62
CA LEU A 322 9.83 8.80 -5.04
C LEU A 322 10.87 8.42 -6.10
N VAL A 323 10.60 7.39 -6.90
CA VAL A 323 11.51 6.92 -7.96
C VAL A 323 11.71 8.02 -9.01
N ASN A 324 10.64 8.67 -9.46
CA ASN A 324 10.72 9.75 -10.44
C ASN A 324 11.49 10.96 -9.92
N SER A 325 11.24 11.37 -8.67
CA SER A 325 11.92 12.51 -8.03
C SER A 325 13.42 12.29 -7.86
N SER A 326 13.85 11.03 -7.65
CA SER A 326 15.27 10.69 -7.54
C SER A 326 16.02 10.83 -8.88
N THR A 327 15.32 10.66 -10.00
CA THR A 327 15.93 10.69 -11.35
C THR A 327 16.13 12.12 -11.85
N THR A 328 15.23 13.04 -11.50
CA THR A 328 15.32 14.45 -11.90
C THR A 328 16.40 15.22 -11.13
N GLY A 329 16.57 14.94 -9.83
CA GLY A 329 17.56 15.64 -8.99
C GLY A 329 19.01 15.45 -9.43
N THR A 330 19.34 14.39 -10.18
CA THR A 330 20.71 14.13 -10.65
C THR A 330 21.08 14.93 -11.91
N LYS A 331 20.11 15.48 -12.66
CA LYS A 331 20.39 16.12 -13.96
C LYS A 331 20.69 17.62 -13.88
N GLU A 332 20.25 18.34 -12.85
CA GLU A 332 20.48 19.79 -12.73
C GLU A 332 21.86 20.18 -12.18
N SER A 333 22.60 19.25 -11.58
CA SER A 333 23.96 19.54 -11.04
C SER A 333 25.10 19.32 -12.05
N ALA A 334 24.81 18.98 -13.31
CA ALA A 334 25.83 18.63 -14.31
C ALA A 334 26.08 19.70 -15.42
N SER A 335 25.48 20.89 -15.37
CA SER A 335 25.56 21.86 -16.49
C SER A 335 26.15 23.24 -16.17
N VAL A 336 27.00 23.38 -15.15
CA VAL A 336 27.74 24.64 -14.90
C VAL A 336 29.22 24.37 -14.64
N SER A 337 29.98 24.03 -15.69
CA SER A 337 31.41 24.31 -15.77
C SER A 337 31.97 24.06 -17.18
N SER A 338 31.96 25.09 -18.04
CA SER A 338 33.08 25.31 -18.98
C SER A 338 32.94 26.66 -19.68
N GLY A 339 33.61 27.66 -19.12
CA GLY A 339 33.81 28.95 -19.76
C GLY A 339 35.09 29.59 -19.24
N SER A 340 36.26 29.07 -19.63
CA SER A 340 37.48 29.88 -19.81
C SER A 340 38.61 29.11 -20.52
N LEU A 341 38.84 29.56 -21.75
CA LEU A 341 40.01 29.59 -22.65
C LEU A 341 41.37 28.96 -22.25
N GLY A 342 41.98 28.29 -23.23
CA GLY A 342 43.43 28.02 -23.27
C GLY A 342 43.89 27.19 -24.48
N ASN A 343 44.20 27.86 -25.59
CA ASN A 343 44.95 27.35 -26.76
C ASN A 343 46.32 26.79 -26.35
N VAL A 344 46.71 25.58 -26.80
CA VAL A 344 48.05 25.24 -27.31
C VAL A 344 47.94 24.09 -28.33
N SER A 345 48.64 24.24 -29.45
CA SER A 345 48.68 23.37 -30.62
C SER A 345 49.80 22.32 -30.54
N SER A 346 49.53 21.15 -31.14
CA SER A 346 50.41 20.24 -31.90
C SER A 346 51.71 19.69 -31.29
N THR A 347 51.86 18.36 -31.26
CA THR A 347 52.80 17.61 -32.12
C THR A 347 52.65 16.09 -32.03
N THR A 348 53.18 15.44 -33.06
CA THR A 348 53.06 14.09 -33.62
C THR A 348 53.87 12.96 -32.95
N SER A 349 53.51 11.71 -33.33
CA SER A 349 54.33 10.48 -33.38
C SER A 349 54.65 9.83 -32.02
N SER A 350 54.80 8.51 -31.83
CA SER A 350 55.10 7.37 -32.70
C SER A 350 54.78 6.05 -31.97
N THR A 351 54.68 4.99 -32.79
CA THR A 351 54.83 3.54 -32.54
C THR A 351 55.55 3.06 -31.26
N GLY A 352 55.10 1.91 -30.75
CA GLY A 352 55.87 1.09 -29.80
C GLY A 352 55.15 -0.21 -29.44
N ASP A 353 55.43 -1.26 -30.22
CA ASP A 353 55.13 -2.66 -29.93
C ASP A 353 55.78 -3.12 -28.61
N GLY A 354 55.19 -4.13 -27.97
CA GLY A 354 55.72 -4.71 -26.74
C GLY A 354 54.99 -5.98 -26.34
N ASP A 355 55.16 -7.03 -27.15
CA ASP A 355 54.95 -8.43 -26.75
C ASP A 355 55.68 -8.76 -25.44
N SER A 356 55.06 -9.55 -24.58
CA SER A 356 55.76 -10.56 -23.77
C SER A 356 54.78 -11.59 -23.22
N SER A 357 55.01 -12.81 -23.68
CA SER A 357 54.38 -14.07 -23.34
C SER A 357 55.03 -14.73 -22.11
N SER A 358 54.23 -15.51 -21.37
CA SER A 358 54.62 -16.76 -20.70
C SER A 358 53.34 -17.35 -20.08
N SER A 359 52.71 -18.37 -20.66
CA SER A 359 53.06 -19.81 -20.63
C SER A 359 53.38 -20.33 -19.22
N LEU A 360 52.47 -21.13 -18.67
CA LEU A 360 52.72 -22.50 -18.21
C LEU A 360 51.37 -23.21 -17.93
N SER A 361 51.34 -24.48 -18.28
CA SER A 361 50.15 -25.32 -18.49
C SER A 361 49.92 -26.31 -17.31
N PRO A 362 49.23 -27.47 -17.44
CA PRO A 362 48.03 -27.79 -16.66
C PRO A 362 48.17 -29.07 -15.80
N VAL A 363 47.20 -29.37 -14.93
CA VAL A 363 47.09 -30.70 -14.31
C VAL A 363 45.63 -31.21 -14.29
N ALA A 364 45.46 -32.35 -14.98
CA ALA A 364 44.53 -33.49 -14.84
C ALA A 364 43.05 -33.24 -14.50
N SER A 365 42.09 -33.53 -15.40
CA SER A 365 41.57 -34.85 -15.83
C SER A 365 41.01 -35.76 -14.74
N ALA A 366 39.68 -35.86 -14.68
CA ALA A 366 38.96 -37.10 -14.39
C ALA A 366 37.70 -37.18 -15.27
N LYS A 367 37.60 -38.28 -16.04
CA LYS A 367 36.51 -38.60 -16.98
C LYS A 367 35.32 -39.26 -16.28
N PRO A 368 34.12 -39.24 -16.91
CA PRO A 368 32.87 -39.80 -16.39
C PRO A 368 32.57 -41.20 -16.95
N MET A 369 31.72 -41.98 -16.27
CA MET A 369 31.10 -43.17 -16.85
C MET A 369 29.69 -43.45 -16.29
N THR A 370 28.71 -43.45 -17.22
CA THR A 370 27.53 -44.34 -17.37
C THR A 370 26.62 -44.61 -16.16
N LYS A 371 25.29 -44.48 -16.24
CA LYS A 371 24.39 -45.18 -17.20
C LYS A 371 22.94 -44.65 -17.09
N ARG A 372 22.27 -44.55 -18.25
CA ARG A 372 20.82 -44.38 -18.47
C ARG A 372 20.04 -45.68 -18.11
N PRO A 373 18.72 -45.64 -17.91
CA PRO A 373 17.80 -45.84 -19.05
C PRO A 373 16.51 -44.97 -19.05
N GLN A 374 16.10 -44.56 -20.26
CA GLN A 374 14.73 -44.19 -20.65
C GLN A 374 14.04 -45.43 -21.25
N PRO A 375 12.70 -45.50 -21.29
CA PRO A 375 11.90 -45.10 -22.47
C PRO A 375 10.59 -44.37 -22.03
N ALA A 376 9.73 -43.76 -22.85
CA ALA A 376 9.40 -43.92 -24.26
C ALA A 376 8.85 -42.60 -24.85
N ALA A 377 8.87 -42.53 -26.18
CA ALA A 377 8.44 -41.43 -27.01
C ALA A 377 6.95 -41.50 -27.41
N SER A 378 6.39 -40.35 -27.77
CA SER A 378 5.40 -40.25 -28.86
C SER A 378 5.45 -38.88 -29.53
N SER A 379 5.76 -38.92 -30.82
CA SER A 379 5.75 -37.89 -31.86
C SER A 379 4.35 -37.39 -32.21
N SER A 380 4.16 -36.12 -32.62
CA SER A 380 3.92 -35.62 -34.01
C SER A 380 3.05 -34.35 -33.83
N SER A 381 2.99 -33.28 -34.64
CA SER A 381 3.12 -33.01 -36.08
C SER A 381 3.15 -31.47 -36.26
N SER A 382 4.14 -30.86 -36.92
CA SER A 382 4.10 -30.23 -38.26
C SER A 382 2.87 -29.39 -38.67
N SER A 383 3.08 -28.08 -38.93
CA SER A 383 2.52 -27.26 -40.05
C SER A 383 2.84 -25.76 -39.79
N SER A 384 3.81 -25.14 -40.46
CA SER A 384 3.77 -24.50 -41.80
C SER A 384 3.12 -23.09 -41.86
N GLY A 385 3.93 -22.10 -42.28
CA GLY A 385 3.54 -21.12 -43.30
C GLY A 385 3.08 -19.72 -42.86
N GLY A 386 3.69 -18.69 -43.46
CA GLY A 386 3.12 -17.33 -43.60
C GLY A 386 4.08 -16.22 -43.13
N SER A 387 5.06 -15.79 -43.94
CA SER A 387 4.99 -14.74 -44.97
C SER A 387 4.88 -13.30 -44.44
N GLU A 388 6.01 -12.60 -44.57
CA GLU A 388 6.22 -11.19 -44.95
C GLU A 388 5.04 -10.22 -44.93
N SER A 389 5.24 -9.09 -44.26
CA SER A 389 5.06 -7.78 -44.92
C SER A 389 5.76 -6.67 -44.13
N LYS A 390 6.86 -6.20 -44.70
CA LYS A 390 7.64 -5.01 -44.34
C LYS A 390 6.97 -3.82 -45.04
N VAL A 391 6.44 -2.86 -44.29
CA VAL A 391 5.91 -1.60 -44.83
C VAL A 391 6.79 -0.46 -44.34
N SER A 392 7.31 0.29 -45.29
CA SER A 392 8.22 1.42 -45.12
C SER A 392 7.51 2.74 -45.41
N GLY A 393 7.71 3.73 -44.54
CA GLY A 393 7.68 5.17 -44.82
C GLY A 393 6.37 5.93 -44.51
N PRO A 394 6.40 7.28 -44.42
CA PRO A 394 7.54 8.20 -44.51
C PRO A 394 7.78 9.05 -43.26
N THR A 395 9.01 9.54 -43.18
CA THR A 395 9.50 10.66 -42.37
C THR A 395 8.70 11.95 -42.61
N SER A 396 8.30 12.63 -41.55
CA SER A 396 7.96 14.05 -41.56
C SER A 396 8.58 14.75 -40.36
N ASP A 397 9.64 15.51 -40.64
CA ASP A 397 10.22 16.51 -39.74
C ASP A 397 9.19 17.60 -39.44
N GLY A 398 9.09 17.99 -38.18
CA GLY A 398 8.15 19.01 -37.70
C GLY A 398 8.48 19.45 -36.29
N SER A 399 9.58 20.20 -36.16
CA SER A 399 9.96 20.94 -34.97
C SER A 399 8.91 22.02 -34.64
N THR A 400 8.23 21.89 -33.50
CA THR A 400 7.83 23.05 -32.67
C THR A 400 7.90 22.67 -31.18
N ASN A 401 8.82 23.34 -30.47
CA ASN A 401 8.87 23.33 -29.01
C ASN A 401 7.59 23.98 -28.46
N ALA A 402 6.63 23.17 -28.02
CA ALA A 402 5.50 23.63 -27.22
C ALA A 402 5.83 23.39 -25.74
N ALA A 403 6.08 24.48 -25.02
CA ALA A 403 6.28 24.48 -23.59
C ALA A 403 5.06 23.84 -22.88
N ASN A 404 5.31 22.77 -22.13
CA ASN A 404 4.35 22.14 -21.23
C ASN A 404 3.97 23.11 -20.10
N LYS A 405 2.99 23.98 -20.35
CA LYS A 405 2.23 24.63 -19.29
C LYS A 405 1.15 23.65 -18.85
N ASN A 406 1.34 23.04 -17.69
CA ASN A 406 0.26 22.45 -16.93
C ASN A 406 -0.70 23.58 -16.54
N GLU A 407 -1.64 23.92 -17.42
CA GLU A 407 -2.74 24.82 -17.10
C GLU A 407 -3.60 24.11 -16.05
N LEU A 408 -3.42 24.52 -14.80
CA LEU A 408 -4.37 24.22 -13.74
C LEU A 408 -5.75 24.66 -14.25
N ILE A 409 -6.66 23.69 -14.38
CA ILE A 409 -8.08 23.93 -14.61
C ILE A 409 -8.53 24.91 -13.53
N THR A 410 -8.78 26.16 -13.92
CA THR A 410 -9.24 27.17 -12.98
C THR A 410 -10.63 26.75 -12.47
N PRO A 411 -10.98 27.10 -11.22
CA PRO A 411 -12.30 26.80 -10.68
C PRO A 411 -13.45 27.21 -11.62
N ALA A 412 -13.27 28.31 -12.38
CA ALA A 412 -14.24 28.76 -13.38
C ALA A 412 -14.52 27.72 -14.48
N VAL A 413 -13.49 27.06 -15.01
CA VAL A 413 -13.64 26.01 -16.03
C VAL A 413 -14.35 24.79 -15.43
N ALA A 414 -14.03 24.42 -14.19
CA ALA A 414 -14.72 23.33 -13.50
C ALA A 414 -16.22 23.62 -13.30
N TYR A 415 -16.59 24.84 -12.92
CA TYR A 415 -18.01 25.22 -12.80
C TYR A 415 -18.75 25.20 -14.14
N ILE A 416 -18.11 25.62 -15.22
CA ILE A 416 -18.68 25.54 -16.57
C ILE A 416 -18.97 24.07 -16.95
N CYS A 417 -18.04 23.16 -16.69
CA CYS A 417 -18.24 21.72 -16.94
C CYS A 417 -19.42 21.16 -16.13
N ILE A 418 -19.55 21.52 -14.85
CA ILE A 418 -20.68 21.08 -14.00
C ILE A 418 -22.02 21.55 -14.57
N VAL A 419 -22.10 22.81 -15.01
CA VAL A 419 -23.33 23.36 -15.61
C VAL A 419 -23.72 22.59 -16.89
N PHE A 420 -22.77 22.27 -17.76
CA PHE A 420 -23.05 21.50 -18.97
C PHE A 420 -23.56 20.09 -18.68
N VAL A 421 -22.98 19.40 -17.69
CA VAL A 421 -23.42 18.06 -17.27
C VAL A 421 -24.83 18.11 -16.68
N CYS A 422 -25.13 19.11 -15.85
CA CYS A 422 -26.47 19.31 -15.29
C CYS A 422 -27.51 19.59 -16.40
N MET A 423 -27.17 20.44 -17.37
CA MET A 423 -28.05 20.74 -18.51
C MET A 423 -28.33 19.49 -19.37
N ALA A 424 -27.30 18.68 -19.64
CA ALA A 424 -27.47 17.43 -20.38
C ALA A 424 -28.40 16.44 -19.65
N TRP A 425 -28.25 16.29 -18.34
CA TRP A 425 -29.14 15.46 -17.51
C TRP A 425 -30.59 15.95 -17.53
N MET A 426 -30.81 17.26 -17.44
CA MET A 426 -32.15 17.85 -17.52
C MET A 426 -32.81 17.60 -18.88
N CYS A 427 -32.05 17.66 -19.99
CA CYS A 427 -32.54 17.29 -21.31
C CYS A 427 -32.96 15.83 -21.41
N ILE A 428 -32.16 14.90 -20.85
CA ILE A 428 -32.48 13.47 -20.84
C ILE A 428 -33.76 13.21 -20.04
N LEU A 429 -33.88 13.79 -18.85
CA LEU A 429 -35.07 13.66 -18.01
C LEU A 429 -36.32 14.21 -18.71
N PHE A 430 -36.20 15.34 -19.41
CA PHE A 430 -37.31 15.92 -20.17
C PHE A 430 -37.80 14.98 -21.28
N ILE A 431 -36.88 14.36 -22.03
CA ILE A 431 -37.22 13.40 -23.09
C ILE A 431 -37.90 12.16 -22.49
N ALA A 432 -37.38 11.63 -21.37
CA ALA A 432 -37.98 10.49 -20.69
C ALA A 432 -39.41 10.77 -20.21
N VAL A 433 -39.65 11.93 -19.58
CA VAL A 433 -40.99 12.35 -19.13
C VAL A 433 -41.95 12.51 -20.31
N ARG A 434 -41.47 13.04 -21.45
CA ARG A 434 -42.28 13.17 -22.65
C ARG A 434 -42.66 11.81 -23.24
N HIS A 435 -41.76 10.83 -23.23
CA HIS A 435 -42.05 9.46 -23.65
C HIS A 435 -43.09 8.78 -22.76
N LEU A 436 -43.00 8.96 -21.45
CA LEU A 436 -43.97 8.40 -20.50
C LEU A 436 -45.37 9.00 -20.66
N ARG A 437 -45.46 10.29 -21.00
CA ARG A 437 -46.76 10.96 -21.23
C ARG A 437 -47.35 10.74 -22.63
N GLY A 438 -46.52 10.33 -23.60
CA GLY A 438 -46.93 10.17 -24.99
C GLY A 438 -47.44 8.77 -25.36
N SER A 439 -47.46 7.82 -24.43
CA SER A 439 -47.98 6.47 -24.70
C SER A 439 -49.51 6.49 -24.60
N PRO A 440 -50.26 6.35 -25.72
CA PRO A 440 -51.71 6.25 -25.67
C PRO A 440 -52.10 5.00 -24.85
N PRO A 441 -53.22 5.06 -24.09
CA PRO A 441 -53.68 3.91 -23.32
C PRO A 441 -53.89 2.72 -24.26
N ARG A 442 -53.26 1.60 -23.90
CA ARG A 442 -53.35 0.33 -24.61
C ARG A 442 -54.76 -0.23 -24.34
N ASN A 443 -55.63 -0.16 -25.35
CA ASN A 443 -56.95 -0.78 -25.29
C ASN A 443 -56.79 -2.29 -25.43
N ASP A 444 -56.53 -2.98 -24.32
CA ASP A 444 -56.58 -4.44 -24.24
C ASP A 444 -57.96 -4.85 -23.70
N GLU A 445 -58.93 -5.03 -24.59
CA GLU A 445 -60.17 -5.74 -24.26
C GLU A 445 -60.80 -6.36 -25.52
N GLN A 446 -60.45 -7.62 -25.80
CA GLN A 446 -61.37 -8.60 -26.37
C GLN A 446 -61.00 -9.97 -25.79
N TYR A 447 -61.73 -10.37 -24.76
CA TYR A 447 -61.87 -11.77 -24.36
C TYR A 447 -62.89 -12.42 -25.31
N GLU A 448 -62.47 -13.48 -25.98
CA GLU A 448 -63.30 -14.38 -26.80
C GLU A 448 -63.79 -15.51 -25.89
N GLU A 449 -65.11 -15.70 -25.81
CA GLU A 449 -65.79 -16.79 -25.09
C GLU A 449 -65.57 -18.15 -25.81
N VAL A 450 -65.22 -19.18 -25.05
CA VAL A 450 -65.58 -20.60 -25.28
C VAL A 450 -66.06 -21.20 -23.96
#